data_AF-A0A0G0VE67-F1
#
_entry.id   AF-A0A0G0VE67-F1
#
_cell.length_a   1.000
_cell.length_b   1.000
_cell.length_c   1.000
_cell.angle_alpha   90.00
_cell.angle_beta   90.00
_cell.angle_gamma   90.00
#
_symmetry.space_group_name_H-M   'P 1'
#
loop_
_entity.id
_entity.type
_entity.pdbx_description
1 polymer ?
#
loop_
_entity_poly.entity_id
_entity_poly.type
_entity_poly.pdbx_seq_one_letter_code
_entity_poly.pdbx_strand_id
1 'polypeptide(L)' 'MSKFVHLHVHTEYSLLDGLSNIKKLFTHVKELGMDSIAITDHGVMYGAVEFYKEGLKQGVKPILGNLTGKPSKNILQV' A
#
# COMPACT_ATOMS: atom_id res chain seq x y z
N MET A 1 16.76 13.52 -14.18
CA MET A 1 15.63 13.40 -13.23
C MET A 1 15.93 12.35 -12.18
N SER A 2 15.57 12.59 -10.92
CA SER A 2 15.57 11.57 -9.86
C SER A 2 14.34 10.69 -10.00
N LYS A 3 14.49 9.37 -9.86
CA LYS A 3 13.35 8.46 -9.73
C LYS A 3 12.83 8.50 -8.28
N PHE A 4 11.52 8.41 -8.11
CA PHE A 4 10.87 8.40 -6.80
C PHE A 4 9.80 7.30 -6.76
N VAL A 5 9.66 6.65 -5.59
CA VAL A 5 8.72 5.55 -5.36
C VAL A 5 8.12 5.68 -3.97
N HIS A 6 6.80 5.65 -3.87
CA HIS A 6 6.11 5.58 -2.58
C HIS A 6 6.16 4.16 -2.02
N LEU A 7 6.86 3.97 -0.91
CA LEU A 7 7.02 2.68 -0.23
C LEU A 7 6.16 2.52 1.03
N HIS A 8 5.40 3.56 1.39
CA HIS A 8 4.49 3.58 2.52
C HIS A 8 3.18 4.21 2.08
N VAL A 9 2.19 3.39 1.77
CA VAL A 9 0.89 3.83 1.24
C VAL A 9 -0.20 2.97 1.82
N HIS A 10 -1.26 3.61 2.29
CA HIS A 10 -2.45 2.95 2.80
C HIS A 10 -3.57 3.05 1.77
N THR A 11 -4.21 1.92 1.51
CA THR A 11 -5.37 1.79 0.63
C THR A 11 -6.65 1.82 1.43
N GLU A 12 -7.80 1.81 0.77
CA GLU A 12 -9.12 1.66 1.41
C GLU A 12 -9.27 0.42 2.31
N TYR A 13 -8.33 -0.53 2.25
CA TYR A 13 -8.26 -1.69 3.13
C TYR A 13 -7.62 -1.40 4.50
N SER A 14 -7.00 -0.23 4.70
CA SER A 14 -6.69 0.29 6.03
C SER A 14 -7.93 0.94 6.63
N LEU A 15 -8.78 0.15 7.28
CA LEU A 15 -10.17 0.52 7.60
C LEU A 15 -10.36 1.79 8.44
N LEU A 16 -9.35 2.24 9.18
CA LEU A 16 -9.45 3.39 10.08
C LEU A 16 -9.03 4.72 9.43
N ASP A 17 -8.16 4.69 8.43
CA ASP A 17 -7.47 5.88 7.89
C ASP A 17 -7.12 5.80 6.39
N GLY A 18 -7.29 4.64 5.78
CA GLY A 18 -7.05 4.40 4.37
C GLY A 18 -8.19 4.87 3.48
N LEU A 19 -7.89 5.79 2.55
CA LEU A 19 -8.87 6.35 1.61
C LEU A 19 -8.49 6.13 0.14
N SER A 20 -7.31 5.56 -0.13
CA SER A 20 -6.80 5.39 -1.49
C SER A 20 -7.43 4.18 -2.16
N ASN A 21 -8.32 4.41 -3.13
CA ASN A 21 -8.85 3.36 -3.99
C ASN A 21 -7.74 2.81 -4.92
N ILE A 22 -7.56 1.49 -4.94
CA ILE A 22 -6.44 0.83 -5.63
C ILE A 22 -6.37 1.20 -7.11
N LYS A 23 -7.49 1.19 -7.83
CA LYS A 23 -7.51 1.47 -9.27
C LYS A 23 -7.10 2.91 -9.57
N LYS A 24 -7.65 3.88 -8.83
CA LYS A 24 -7.31 5.31 -8.98
C LYS A 24 -5.86 5.58 -8.59
N LEU A 25 -5.38 4.90 -7.56
CA LEU A 25 -4.00 5.01 -7.10
C LEU A 25 -3.01 4.63 -8.20
N PHE A 26 -3.19 3.50 -8.87
CA PHE A 26 -2.32 3.10 -9.98
C PHE A 26 -2.37 4.05 -11.18
N THR A 27 -3.56 4.61 -11.48
CA THR A 27 -3.71 5.60 -12.55
C THR A 27 -2.90 6.86 -12.23
N HIS A 28 -2.99 7.35 -10.99
CA HIS A 28 -2.25 8.52 -10.55
C HIS A 28 -0.73 8.30 -10.54
N VAL A 29 -0.26 7.14 -10.07
CA VAL A 29 1.17 6.77 -10.09
C VAL A 29 1.73 6.79 -11.52
N LYS A 30 0.95 6.32 -12.49
CA LYS A 30 1.32 6.34 -13.90
C LYS A 30 1.37 7.76 -14.48
N GLU A 31 0.43 8.63 -14.12
CA GLU A 31 0.43 10.05 -14.50
C GLU A 31 1.67 10.79 -13.96
N LEU A 32 2.14 10.42 -12.77
CA LEU A 32 3.36 10.95 -12.17
C LEU A 32 4.65 10.36 -12.78
N GLY A 33 4.55 9.46 -13.76
CA GLY A 33 5.70 8.85 -14.43
C GLY A 33 6.47 7.85 -13.55
N MET A 34 5.84 7.32 -12.50
CA MET A 34 6.44 6.32 -11.61
C MET A 34 6.25 4.91 -12.18
N ASP A 35 7.24 4.04 -11.97
CA ASP A 35 7.24 2.65 -12.45
C ASP A 35 6.79 1.65 -11.37
N SER A 36 6.65 2.09 -10.11
CA SER A 36 6.37 1.24 -8.97
C SER A 36 5.68 1.97 -7.82
N ILE A 37 4.97 1.21 -6.98
CA ILE A 37 4.35 1.68 -5.74
C ILE A 37 4.16 0.52 -4.76
N ALA A 38 4.27 0.78 -3.46
CA ALA A 38 3.98 -0.20 -2.42
C ALA A 38 2.58 -0.05 -1.82
N ILE A 39 2.03 -1.17 -1.35
CA ILE A 39 0.90 -1.23 -0.40
C ILE A 39 1.46 -1.60 0.98
N THR A 40 1.07 -0.87 2.01
CA THR A 40 1.50 -1.10 3.39
C THR A 40 0.37 -0.84 4.36
N ASP A 41 -0.76 -1.53 4.18
CA ASP A 41 -1.94 -1.33 5.02
C ASP A 41 -1.70 -1.69 6.50
N HIS A 42 -2.54 -1.14 7.37
CA HIS A 42 -2.45 -1.32 8.82
C HIS A 42 -2.80 -2.74 9.27
N GLY A 43 -1.76 -3.54 9.58
CA GLY A 43 -1.90 -4.86 10.20
C GLY A 43 -2.59 -5.92 9.34
N VAL A 44 -2.89 -5.62 8.08
CA VAL A 44 -3.69 -6.46 7.17
C VAL A 44 -3.07 -6.50 5.77
N MET A 45 -3.54 -7.47 4.97
CA MET A 45 -3.17 -7.61 3.56
C MET A 45 -4.39 -7.89 2.68
N TYR A 46 -5.57 -7.40 3.08
CA TYR A 46 -6.84 -7.69 2.39
C TYR A 46 -6.81 -7.22 0.92
N GLY A 47 -6.24 -6.04 0.66
CA GLY A 47 -6.09 -5.50 -0.69
C GLY A 47 -4.96 -6.11 -1.51
N ALA A 48 -4.13 -7.00 -0.97
CA ALA A 48 -2.86 -7.39 -1.63
C ALA A 48 -3.07 -8.08 -2.99
N VAL A 49 -4.07 -8.96 -3.10
CA VAL A 49 -4.36 -9.66 -4.36
C VAL A 49 -4.92 -8.70 -5.42
N GLU A 50 -5.82 -7.80 -5.03
CA GLU A 50 -6.37 -6.78 -5.92
C GLU A 50 -5.28 -5.81 -6.38
N PHE A 51 -4.47 -5.33 -5.45
CA PHE A 51 -3.34 -4.43 -5.70
C PHE A 51 -2.35 -5.05 -6.68
N TYR A 52 -1.99 -6.32 -6.49
CA TYR A 52 -1.09 -7.03 -7.38
C TYR A 52 -1.65 -7.12 -8.80
N LYS A 53 -2.91 -7.55 -8.94
CA LYS A 53 -3.57 -7.70 -10.25
C LYS A 53 -3.71 -6.36 -10.97
N GLU A 54 -4.10 -5.31 -10.26
CA GLU A 54 -4.27 -3.98 -10.86
C GLU A 54 -2.93 -3.37 -11.27
N GLY A 55 -1.87 -3.55 -10.49
CA GLY A 55 -0.52 -3.12 -10.86
C GLY A 55 -0.03 -3.77 -12.16
N LEU A 56 -0.16 -5.10 -12.28
CA LEU A 56 0.16 -5.82 -13.52
C LEU A 56 -0.65 -5.29 -14.71
N LYS A 57 -1.95 -5.07 -14.52
CA LYS A 57 -2.86 -4.58 -15.55
C LYS A 57 -2.52 -3.17 -16.03
N GLN A 58 -2.08 -2.27 -15.14
CA GLN A 58 -1.73 -0.89 -15.50
C GLN A 58 -0.25 -0.71 -15.93
N GLY A 59 0.57 -1.76 -15.77
CA GLY A 59 1.99 -1.75 -16.11
C GLY A 59 2.87 -1.07 -15.06
N VAL A 60 2.43 -1.05 -13.80
CA VAL A 60 3.16 -0.46 -12.67
C VAL A 60 3.52 -1.59 -11.71
N LYS A 61 4.79 -1.69 -11.32
CA LYS A 61 5.27 -2.77 -10.45
C LYS A 61 4.68 -2.62 -9.03
N PRO A 62 3.81 -3.55 -8.59
CA PRO A 62 3.31 -3.54 -7.22
C PRO A 62 4.36 -4.07 -6.24
N ILE A 63 4.54 -3.40 -5.11
CA ILE A 63 5.37 -3.86 -3.99
C ILE A 63 4.43 -4.20 -2.83
N LEU A 64 4.46 -5.44 -2.35
CA LEU A 64 3.55 -5.89 -1.29
C LEU A 64 4.23 -5.75 0.07
N GLY A 65 3.58 -5.05 0.99
CA GLY A 65 4.00 -4.88 2.37
C GLY A 65 2.80 -4.83 3.31
N ASN A 66 3.08 -4.86 4.60
CA ASN A 66 2.10 -4.74 5.67
C ASN A 66 2.73 -3.87 6.76
N LEU A 67 2.04 -2.83 7.18
CA LEU A 67 2.49 -2.00 8.28
C LEU A 67 2.11 -2.69 9.60
N THR A 68 3.09 -3.36 10.19
CA THR A 68 2.92 -4.02 11.49
C THR A 68 3.16 -3.03 12.63
N GLY A 69 2.24 -2.99 13.58
CA GLY A 69 2.45 -2.29 14.84
C GLY A 69 3.53 -3.00 15.66
N LYS A 70 4.32 -2.24 16.43
CA LYS A 70 5.16 -2.85 17.47
C LYS A 70 4.23 -3.40 18.56
N PRO A 71 4.44 -4.62 19.06
CA PRO A 71 3.73 -5.09 20.23
C PRO A 71 3.98 -4.11 21.39
N SER A 72 2.90 -3.56 21.94
CA SER A 72 2.93 -2.84 23.22
C SER A 72 3.51 -3.77 24.28
N LYS A 73 4.59 -3.35 24.95
CA LYS A 73 5.24 -4.13 26.02
C LYS A 73 4.39 -4.24 27.31
N ASN A 74 3.13 -3.79 27.30
CA ASN A 74 2.31 -3.63 28.52
C ASN A 74 1.08 -4.56 28.61
N ILE A 75 1.05 -5.71 27.94
CA ILE A 75 -0.11 -6.63 27.99
C ILE A 75 -0.08 -7.63 29.17
N LEU A 76 0.92 -7.60 30.05
CA LEU A 76 0.94 -8.42 31.28
C LEU A 76 1.53 -7.63 32.46
N GLN A 77 0.76 -6.69 33.01
CA GLN A 77 0.93 -6.21 34.39
C GLN A 77 -0.45 -5.97 35.03
N VAL A 78 -1.25 -7.04 35.16
CA VAL A 78 -2.15 -7.34 36.30
C VAL A 78 -2.69 -8.74 36.17
#